data_AF-A0A1Y5XM02-F1
#
_entry.id   AF-A0A1Y5XM02-F1
#
_cell.length_a   1.000
_cell.length_b   1.000
_cell.length_c   1.000
_cell.angle_alpha   90.00
_cell.angle_beta   90.00
_cell.angle_gamma   90.00
#
_symmetry.space_group_name_H-M   'P 1'
#
loop_
_entity.id
_entity.type
_entity.pdbx_description
1 polymer ?
#
loop_
_entity_poly.entity_id
_entity_poly.type
_entity_poly.pdbx_seq_one_letter_code
_entity_poly.pdbx_strand_id
1 'polypeptide(L)'
;MTVADPRLLLDAFLRCANSEVQLLLDGFEISDDPYDEDGDRYFLNFQAPMPDGKWNRTDWNVEICRWVPDGPQSEGMSSSKGESILDCARAEPPALAEIVELLNRSNGKSDVLAAWAKTSAGEALAGTAFVVTKRYDG
;
A
#
# COMPACT_ATOMS: atom_id res chain seq x y z
N MET A 1 -23.09 13.93 6.45
CA MET A 1 -21.89 13.94 7.32
C MET A 1 -20.79 14.61 6.53
N THR A 2 -20.21 15.71 7.02
CA THR A 2 -19.06 16.36 6.35
C THR A 2 -17.80 15.55 6.65
N VAL A 3 -17.12 15.10 5.60
CA VAL A 3 -15.80 14.47 5.74
C VAL A 3 -14.81 15.58 6.08
N ALA A 4 -14.08 15.45 7.19
CA ALA A 4 -12.98 16.35 7.49
C ALA A 4 -11.94 16.25 6.37
N ASP A 5 -11.58 17.36 5.73
CA ASP A 5 -10.65 17.37 4.60
C ASP A 5 -9.20 17.31 5.11
N PRO A 6 -8.51 16.14 5.03
CA PRO A 6 -7.15 16.01 5.54
C PRO A 6 -6.16 16.90 4.76
N ARG A 7 -6.54 17.35 3.55
CA ARG A 7 -5.78 18.31 2.76
C ARG A 7 -5.54 19.62 3.50
N LEU A 8 -6.47 20.04 4.36
CA LEU A 8 -6.31 21.24 5.16
C LEU A 8 -5.12 21.14 6.12
N LEU A 9 -4.95 19.99 6.78
CA LEU A 9 -3.83 19.75 7.70
C LEU A 9 -2.51 19.60 6.94
N LEU A 10 -2.54 18.94 5.78
CA LEU A 10 -1.39 18.83 4.90
C LEU A 10 -0.93 20.20 4.37
N ASP A 11 -1.87 21.02 3.88
CA ASP A 11 -1.59 22.37 3.37
C ASP A 11 -1.03 23.28 4.47
N ALA A 12 -1.58 23.20 5.68
CA ALA A 12 -1.07 23.94 6.83
C ALA A 12 0.35 23.52 7.20
N PHE A 13 0.64 22.21 7.18
CA PHE A 13 1.98 21.67 7.44
C PHE A 13 3.00 22.14 6.39
N LEU A 14 2.69 21.99 5.09
CA LEU A 14 3.60 22.36 3.99
C LEU A 14 3.91 23.87 3.93
N ARG A 15 3.00 24.72 4.41
CA ARG A 15 3.18 26.18 4.44
C ARG A 15 3.79 26.69 5.74
N CYS A 16 3.93 25.82 6.73
CA CYS A 16 4.47 26.19 8.03
C CYS A 16 6.00 26.32 7.96
N ALA A 17 6.54 27.42 8.49
CA ALA A 17 7.98 27.62 8.62
C ALA A 17 8.55 27.08 9.95
N ASN A 18 7.69 26.52 10.82
CA ASN A 18 8.08 26.01 12.13
C ASN A 18 8.61 24.57 12.02
N SER A 19 9.92 24.38 12.25
CA SER A 19 10.60 23.09 12.18
C SER A 19 10.19 22.08 13.26
N GLU A 20 9.52 22.54 14.33
CA GLU A 20 9.07 21.69 15.43
C GLU A 20 7.67 21.08 15.20
N VAL A 21 6.95 21.51 14.15
CA VAL A 21 5.63 20.97 13.83
C VAL A 21 5.79 19.61 13.17
N GLN A 22 4.92 18.67 13.53
CA GLN A 22 4.84 17.34 12.92
C GLN A 22 3.42 17.08 12.42
N LEU A 23 3.32 16.55 11.20
CA LEU A 23 2.10 15.97 10.68
C LEU A 23 2.20 14.44 10.81
N LEU A 24 1.45 13.88 11.75
CA LEU A 24 1.42 12.43 12.02
C LEU A 24 0.45 11.76 11.05
N LEU A 25 0.96 11.45 9.85
CA LEU A 25 0.32 10.64 8.81
C LEU A 25 1.29 9.54 8.45
N ASP A 26 1.44 8.58 9.38
CA ASP A 26 2.62 7.73 9.52
C ASP A 26 3.01 6.90 8.29
N GLY A 27 2.19 6.86 7.24
CA GLY A 27 2.65 6.33 5.97
C GLY A 27 1.92 6.79 4.71
N PHE A 28 0.99 7.75 4.74
CA PHE A 28 0.10 8.08 3.60
C PHE A 28 -0.32 6.82 2.81
N GLU A 29 -0.87 5.85 3.53
CA GLU A 29 -1.10 4.50 3.06
C GLU A 29 -2.48 4.02 3.53
N ILE A 30 -3.11 3.18 2.71
CA ILE A 30 -4.28 2.38 3.07
C ILE A 30 -3.87 0.92 2.93
N SER A 31 -4.04 0.12 3.98
CA SER A 31 -3.71 -1.30 3.98
C SER A 31 -4.98 -2.15 4.05
N ASP A 32 -5.02 -3.21 3.23
CA ASP A 32 -6.01 -4.30 3.27
C ASP A 32 -5.26 -5.60 3.60
N ASP A 33 -5.38 -6.05 4.84
CA ASP A 33 -4.70 -7.23 5.40
C ASP A 33 -5.76 -8.27 5.84
N PRO A 34 -6.34 -9.03 4.89
CA PRO A 34 -7.33 -10.05 5.22
C PRO A 34 -6.67 -11.23 5.93
N TYR A 35 -7.21 -11.57 7.10
CA TYR A 35 -6.71 -12.69 7.89
C TYR A 35 -7.10 -14.04 7.30
N ASP A 36 -6.13 -14.94 7.14
CA ASP A 36 -6.32 -16.33 6.70
C ASP A 36 -5.40 -17.26 7.51
N GLU A 37 -5.97 -18.27 8.17
CA GLU A 37 -5.22 -19.23 8.99
C GLU A 37 -4.51 -20.31 8.17
N ASP A 38 -5.00 -20.62 6.96
CA ASP A 38 -4.71 -21.89 6.27
C ASP A 38 -3.90 -21.72 4.97
N GLY A 39 -3.38 -20.53 4.66
CA GLY A 39 -2.71 -20.24 3.40
C GLY A 39 -1.55 -19.25 3.47
N ASP A 40 -0.91 -19.04 2.31
CA ASP A 40 0.00 -17.92 2.10
C ASP A 40 -0.78 -16.63 2.33
N ARG A 41 -0.46 -15.91 3.40
CA ARG A 41 -1.12 -14.65 3.71
C ARG A 41 -0.57 -13.56 2.81
N TYR A 42 -1.47 -12.89 2.11
CA TYR A 42 -1.14 -11.71 1.33
C TYR A 42 -1.87 -10.50 1.89
N PHE A 43 -1.24 -9.34 1.78
CA PHE A 43 -1.86 -8.06 2.10
C PHE A 43 -1.55 -7.07 0.99
N LEU A 44 -2.39 -6.05 0.88
CA LEU A 44 -2.29 -4.98 -0.10
C LEU A 44 -2.06 -3.66 0.60
N ASN A 45 -1.13 -2.86 0.05
CA ASN A 45 -0.94 -1.47 0.44
C ASN A 45 -1.19 -0.57 -0.76
N PHE A 46 -2.07 0.43 -0.59
CA PHE A 46 -2.18 1.56 -1.50
C PHE A 46 -1.43 2.75 -0.92
N GLN A 47 -0.40 3.21 -1.61
CA GLN A 47 0.61 4.13 -1.10
C GLN A 47 0.69 5.39 -1.96
N ALA A 48 0.72 6.56 -1.31
CA ALA A 48 1.06 7.82 -1.97
C ALA A 48 2.59 7.98 -2.10
N PRO A 49 3.09 8.84 -3.01
CA PRO A 49 4.47 9.29 -2.94
C PRO A 49 4.73 10.01 -1.61
N MET A 50 5.90 9.78 -1.02
CA MET A 50 6.32 10.45 0.21
C MET A 50 7.08 11.74 -0.12
N PRO A 51 6.95 12.80 0.71
CA PRO A 51 7.84 13.94 0.65
C PRO A 51 9.31 13.50 0.69
N ASP A 52 10.14 14.11 -0.16
CA ASP A 52 11.57 13.84 -0.32
C ASP A 52 11.93 12.37 -0.63
N GLY A 53 10.98 11.58 -1.14
CA GLY A 53 11.20 10.18 -1.48
C GLY A 53 11.48 9.29 -0.27
N LYS A 54 11.03 9.69 0.93
CA LYS A 54 11.18 8.88 2.16
C LYS A 54 10.67 7.45 1.91
N TRP A 55 11.42 6.46 2.40
CA TRP A 55 11.19 5.03 2.16
C TRP A 55 11.19 4.61 0.69
N ASN A 56 11.87 5.37 -0.18
CA ASN A 56 11.94 5.12 -1.62
C ASN A 56 10.57 5.15 -2.31
N ARG A 57 9.60 5.90 -1.75
CA ARG A 57 8.27 6.10 -2.34
C ARG A 57 8.22 7.41 -3.10
N THR A 58 8.54 7.37 -4.38
CA THR A 58 8.49 8.52 -5.30
C THR A 58 7.21 8.58 -6.12
N ASP A 59 6.48 7.48 -6.18
CA ASP A 59 5.29 7.29 -7.02
C ASP A 59 4.10 6.80 -6.19
N TRP A 60 2.90 6.90 -6.76
CA TRP A 60 1.74 6.17 -6.23
C TRP A 60 1.93 4.69 -6.50
N ASN A 61 1.63 3.84 -5.53
CA ASN A 61 1.84 2.40 -5.68
C ASN A 61 0.66 1.60 -5.14
N VAL A 62 0.33 0.51 -5.83
CA VAL A 62 -0.34 -0.63 -5.22
C VAL A 62 0.72 -1.71 -5.05
N GLU A 63 0.99 -2.06 -3.81
CA GLU A 63 1.92 -3.12 -3.45
C GLU A 63 1.10 -4.33 -2.97
N ILE A 64 1.40 -5.52 -3.48
CA ILE A 64 0.91 -6.78 -2.90
C ILE A 64 2.10 -7.47 -2.26
N CYS A 65 1.97 -7.75 -0.97
CA CYS A 65 3.00 -8.38 -0.16
C CYS A 65 2.55 -9.75 0.31
N ARG A 66 3.51 -10.64 0.53
CA ARG A 66 3.32 -11.89 1.28
C ARG A 66 3.78 -11.69 2.71
N TRP A 67 2.95 -12.10 3.66
CA TRP A 67 3.30 -12.11 5.07
C TRP A 67 4.37 -13.17 5.32
N VAL A 68 5.47 -12.78 5.97
CA VAL A 68 6.54 -13.69 6.37
C VAL A 68 6.48 -13.81 7.89
N PRO A 69 6.23 -15.01 8.46
CA PRO A 69 6.27 -15.20 9.91
C PRO A 69 7.63 -14.81 10.45
N ASP A 70 7.65 -14.07 11.56
CA ASP A 70 8.88 -13.88 12.31
C ASP A 70 9.40 -15.27 12.73
N GLY A 71 10.62 -15.62 12.33
CA GLY A 71 11.29 -16.83 12.82
C GLY A 71 11.43 -16.82 14.35
N PRO A 72 11.83 -17.93 15.00
CA PRO A 72 11.98 -17.98 16.46
C PRO A 72 12.86 -16.81 16.93
N GLN A 73 12.23 -15.95 17.72
CA GLN A 73 12.59 -14.56 17.97
C GLN A 73 13.93 -14.42 18.70
N SER A 74 14.85 -13.59 18.20
CA SER A 74 15.76 -12.86 19.10
C SER A 74 15.01 -11.62 19.57
N GLU A 75 14.88 -11.45 20.88
CA GLU A 75 14.10 -10.40 21.51
C GLU A 75 14.48 -9.00 21.01
N GLY A 76 13.51 -8.29 20.43
CA GLY A 76 13.64 -6.86 20.09
C GLY A 76 12.95 -6.48 18.79
N MET A 77 11.72 -5.98 18.91
CA MET A 77 10.90 -5.37 17.83
C MET A 77 10.53 -6.31 16.68
N SER A 78 9.35 -6.93 16.79
CA SER A 78 8.62 -7.49 15.65
C SER A 78 8.21 -6.34 14.73
N SER A 79 9.01 -6.07 13.70
CA SER A 79 8.49 -5.44 12.49
C SER A 79 8.11 -6.60 11.58
N SER A 80 6.84 -6.96 11.52
CA SER A 80 6.35 -7.91 10.53
C SER A 80 6.76 -7.41 9.15
N LYS A 81 7.78 -8.03 8.55
CA LYS A 81 8.27 -7.64 7.22
C LYS A 81 7.52 -8.50 6.22
N GLY A 82 6.48 -7.95 5.61
CA GLY A 82 5.96 -8.53 4.39
C GLY A 82 7.03 -8.45 3.30
N GLU A 83 7.09 -9.49 2.47
CA GLU A 83 7.90 -9.50 1.26
C GLU A 83 7.05 -9.00 0.11
N SER A 84 7.47 -7.91 -0.54
CA SER A 84 6.81 -7.38 -1.73
C SER A 84 6.84 -8.42 -2.84
N ILE A 85 5.68 -8.74 -3.42
CA ILE A 85 5.54 -9.71 -4.52
C ILE A 85 5.40 -9.00 -5.86
N LEU A 86 4.66 -7.90 -5.87
CA LEU A 86 4.51 -7.05 -7.04
C LEU A 86 4.19 -5.60 -6.66
N ASP A 87 4.47 -4.71 -7.61
CA ASP A 87 4.14 -3.29 -7.57
C ASP A 87 3.32 -2.89 -8.81
N CYS A 88 2.37 -1.97 -8.61
CA CYS A 88 1.69 -1.24 -9.67
C CYS A 88 1.96 0.26 -9.49
N ALA A 89 3.13 0.72 -9.92
CA ALA A 89 3.57 2.09 -9.75
C ALA A 89 2.96 3.04 -10.80
N ARG A 90 2.55 4.24 -10.37
CA ARG A 90 2.02 5.32 -11.22
C ARG A 90 2.59 6.67 -10.78
N ALA A 91 3.15 7.41 -11.74
CA ALA A 91 3.64 8.77 -11.49
C ALA A 91 2.50 9.75 -11.19
N GLU A 92 1.34 9.55 -11.84
CA GLU A 92 0.15 10.39 -11.63
C GLU A 92 -0.80 9.78 -10.59
N PRO A 93 -1.46 10.62 -9.76
CA PRO A 93 -2.44 10.15 -8.78
C PRO A 93 -3.60 9.41 -9.45
N PRO A 94 -3.98 8.22 -8.96
CA PRO A 94 -5.19 7.55 -9.40
C PRO A 94 -6.44 8.36 -9.06
N ALA A 95 -7.49 8.21 -9.85
CA ALA A 95 -8.80 8.75 -9.52
C ALA A 95 -9.37 8.04 -8.28
N LEU A 96 -10.16 8.77 -7.48
CA LEU A 96 -10.81 8.21 -6.29
C LEU A 96 -11.63 6.95 -6.61
N ALA A 97 -12.32 6.94 -7.75
CA ALA A 97 -13.12 5.79 -8.18
C ALA A 97 -12.27 4.53 -8.43
N GLU A 98 -11.04 4.68 -8.96
CA GLU A 98 -10.12 3.56 -9.18
C GLU A 98 -9.66 2.96 -7.83
N ILE A 99 -9.36 3.81 -6.84
CA ILE A 99 -8.95 3.37 -5.50
C ILE A 99 -10.10 2.64 -4.80
N VAL A 100 -11.31 3.20 -4.86
CA VAL A 100 -12.50 2.57 -4.27
C VAL A 100 -12.83 1.25 -4.97
N GLU A 101 -12.70 1.17 -6.30
CA GLU A 101 -12.89 -0.08 -7.02
C GLU A 101 -11.86 -1.13 -6.59
N LEU A 102 -10.57 -0.79 -6.52
CA LEU A 102 -9.52 -1.69 -6.05
C LEU A 102 -9.86 -2.30 -4.69
N LEU A 103 -10.17 -1.46 -3.70
CA LEU A 103 -10.45 -1.89 -2.32
C LEU A 103 -11.77 -2.68 -2.21
N ASN A 104 -12.79 -2.32 -2.99
CA ASN A 104 -14.04 -3.10 -3.03
C ASN A 104 -13.87 -4.43 -3.76
N ARG A 105 -12.91 -4.55 -4.69
CA ARG A 105 -12.63 -5.79 -5.41
C ARG A 105 -11.86 -6.79 -4.54
N SER A 106 -10.89 -6.32 -3.77
CA SER A 106 -10.22 -7.17 -2.78
C SER A 106 -11.21 -7.65 -1.72
N ASN A 107 -12.12 -6.76 -1.28
CA ASN A 107 -13.23 -7.07 -0.37
C ASN A 107 -12.76 -7.79 0.92
N GLY A 108 -11.53 -7.52 1.38
CA GLY A 108 -10.94 -8.24 2.50
C GLY A 108 -10.89 -9.75 2.31
N LYS A 109 -10.66 -10.23 1.08
CA LYS A 109 -10.54 -11.65 0.76
C LYS A 109 -9.12 -12.03 0.36
N SER A 110 -8.55 -13.00 1.08
CA SER A 110 -7.20 -13.51 0.85
C SER A 110 -7.03 -14.16 -0.52
N ASP A 111 -8.05 -14.86 -1.02
CA ASP A 111 -8.01 -15.56 -2.32
C ASP A 111 -7.90 -14.60 -3.51
N VAL A 112 -8.53 -13.43 -3.43
CA VAL A 112 -8.41 -12.37 -4.44
C VAL A 112 -6.98 -11.84 -4.47
N LEU A 113 -6.40 -11.53 -3.31
CA LEU A 113 -5.01 -11.04 -3.23
C LEU A 113 -4.01 -12.10 -3.69
N ALA A 114 -4.21 -13.38 -3.36
CA ALA A 114 -3.39 -14.49 -3.83
C ALA A 114 -3.49 -14.70 -5.35
N ALA A 115 -4.65 -14.43 -5.96
CA ALA A 115 -4.82 -14.45 -7.41
C ALA A 115 -4.06 -13.29 -8.07
N TRP A 116 -4.22 -12.07 -7.55
CA TRP A 116 -3.51 -10.88 -8.02
C TRP A 116 -1.99 -11.01 -7.86
N ALA A 117 -1.50 -11.63 -6.79
CA ALA A 117 -0.08 -11.89 -6.56
C ALA A 117 0.58 -12.69 -7.71
N LYS A 118 -0.19 -13.35 -8.57
CA LYS A 118 0.29 -14.14 -9.73
C LYS A 118 0.24 -13.36 -11.06
N THR A 119 -0.28 -12.12 -11.08
CA THR A 119 -0.42 -11.30 -12.29
C THR A 119 0.93 -10.91 -12.88
N SER A 120 1.12 -11.10 -14.19
CA SER A 120 2.42 -10.86 -14.85
C SER A 120 2.74 -9.36 -14.94
N ALA A 121 4.02 -9.01 -14.99
CA ALA A 121 4.41 -7.63 -15.29
C ALA A 121 3.87 -7.21 -16.67
N GLY A 122 3.29 -6.01 -16.74
CA GLY A 122 2.57 -5.50 -17.91
C GLY A 122 1.08 -5.85 -17.97
N GLU A 123 0.58 -6.71 -17.07
CA GLU A 123 -0.85 -7.04 -16.96
C GLU A 123 -1.52 -6.25 -15.84
N ALA A 124 -2.82 -5.98 -16.00
CA ALA A 124 -3.63 -5.36 -14.95
C ALA A 124 -4.07 -6.38 -13.89
N LEU A 125 -4.11 -5.97 -12.63
CA LEU A 125 -4.77 -6.75 -11.58
C LEU A 125 -6.23 -6.96 -11.99
N ALA A 126 -6.68 -8.22 -11.95
CA ALA A 126 -7.95 -8.63 -12.52
C ALA A 126 -9.12 -7.77 -12.01
N GLY A 127 -9.82 -7.11 -12.94
CA GLY A 127 -10.97 -6.26 -12.61
C GLY A 127 -10.61 -4.85 -12.13
N THR A 128 -9.39 -4.37 -12.40
CA THR A 128 -8.93 -3.02 -12.04
C THR A 128 -8.14 -2.37 -13.17
N ALA A 129 -7.81 -1.08 -13.02
CA ALA A 129 -6.93 -0.34 -13.92
C ALA A 129 -5.44 -0.39 -13.52
N PHE A 130 -5.08 -1.05 -12.41
CA PHE A 130 -3.72 -1.06 -11.89
C PHE A 130 -2.87 -2.11 -12.61
N VAL A 131 -1.90 -1.65 -13.39
CA VAL A 131 -0.98 -2.50 -14.17
C VAL A 131 0.26 -2.80 -13.35
N VAL A 132 0.63 -4.08 -13.29
CA VAL A 132 1.86 -4.53 -12.62
C VAL A 132 3.07 -3.97 -13.36
N THR A 133 3.80 -3.10 -12.69
CA THR A 133 5.03 -2.49 -13.22
C THR A 133 6.27 -3.32 -12.88
N LYS A 134 6.21 -4.04 -11.76
CA LYS A 134 7.33 -4.86 -11.29
C LYS A 134 6.81 -6.09 -10.57
N ARG A 135 7.47 -7.21 -10.83
CA ARG A 135 7.36 -8.42 -10.02
C ARG A 135 8.67 -8.68 -9.32
N TYR A 136 8.56 -9.18 -8.10
CA TYR A 136 9.68 -9.69 -7.34
C TYR A 136 9.55 -11.21 -7.38
N ASP A 137 10.45 -11.84 -8.12
CA ASP A 137 10.55 -13.30 -8.10
C ASP A 137 11.15 -13.67 -6.76
N GLY A 138 10.39 -14.40 -5.94
CA GLY A 138 10.88 -15.02 -4.70
C GLY A 138 11.88 -16.14 -4.98
#